data_AF-A0A820NP69-F1
#
_entry.id   AF-A0A820NP69-F1
#
_cell.length_a   1.000
_cell.length_b   1.000
_cell.length_c   1.000
_cell.angle_alpha   90.00
_cell.angle_beta   90.00
_cell.angle_gamma   90.00
#
_symmetry.space_group_name_H-M   'P 1'
#
loop_
_entity.id
_entity.type
_entity.pdbx_description
1 polymer ?
#
loop_
_entity_poly.entity_id
_entity_poly.type
_entity_poly.pdbx_seq_one_letter_code
_entity_poly.pdbx_strand_id
1 'polypeptide(L)' 'MTASLSEPGDLREQGNQAFKQGKFQEAIDRYTEALNALVDLQLSETIKNDLTKCYSNRSQCYINLNQYEEAIEDATRAL' A
#
# COMPACT_ATOMS: atom_id res chain seq x y z
N MET A 1 -25.36 -9.50 -4.53
CA MET A 1 -24.07 -9.62 -5.22
C MET A 1 -23.06 -8.85 -4.40
N THR A 2 -22.37 -9.50 -3.46
CA THR A 2 -21.20 -8.91 -2.82
C THR A 2 -20.10 -8.95 -3.88
N ALA A 3 -19.72 -7.81 -4.44
CA ALA A 3 -18.44 -7.75 -5.15
C ALA A 3 -17.40 -8.27 -4.16
N SER A 4 -16.69 -9.33 -4.52
CA SER A 4 -15.61 -9.88 -3.69
C SER A 4 -14.52 -8.81 -3.64
N LEU A 5 -14.65 -7.87 -2.70
CA LEU A 5 -13.59 -6.96 -2.34
C LEU A 5 -12.41 -7.84 -1.95
N SER A 6 -11.31 -7.72 -2.70
CA SER A 6 -10.07 -8.40 -2.33
C SER A 6 -9.69 -7.95 -0.92
N GLU A 7 -9.39 -8.90 -0.04
CA GLU A 7 -9.01 -8.56 1.33
C GLU A 7 -7.77 -7.66 1.31
N PRO A 8 -7.60 -6.72 2.26
CA PRO A 8 -6.46 -5.81 2.24
C PRO A 8 -5.09 -6.52 2.21
N GLY A 9 -5.02 -7.71 2.81
CA GLY A 9 -3.85 -8.58 2.74
C GLY A 9 -3.51 -9.03 1.31
N ASP A 10 -4.53 -9.41 0.52
CA ASP A 10 -4.36 -9.84 -0.87
C ASP A 10 -3.92 -8.67 -1.76
N LEU A 11 -4.49 -7.48 -1.55
CA LEU A 11 -4.11 -6.26 -2.28
C LEU A 11 -2.65 -5.89 -2.00
N ARG A 12 -2.22 -5.97 -0.72
CA ARG A 12 -0.82 -5.77 -0.34
C ARG A 12 0.11 -6.80 -1.01
N GLU A 13 -0.31 -8.06 -1.09
CA GLU A 13 0.50 -9.11 -1.73
C GLU A 13 0.60 -8.90 -3.26
N GLN A 14 -0.49 -8.50 -3.92
CA GLN A 14 -0.46 -8.10 -5.33
C GLN A 14 0.48 -6.91 -5.57
N GLY A 15 0.45 -5.90 -4.69
CA GLY A 15 1.41 -4.78 -4.72
C GLY A 15 2.86 -5.26 -4.60
N ASN A 16 3.14 -6.19 -3.68
CA ASN A 16 4.48 -6.76 -3.52
C ASN A 16 4.94 -7.54 -4.75
N GLN A 17 4.04 -8.27 -5.42
CA GLN A 17 4.35 -8.99 -6.66
C GLN A 17 4.65 -8.02 -7.80
N ALA A 18 3.84 -6.96 -7.97
CA ALA A 18 4.08 -5.92 -8.96
C ALA A 18 5.41 -5.19 -8.71
N PHE A 19 5.72 -4.89 -7.44
CA PHE A 19 7.00 -4.27 -7.05
C PHE A 19 8.19 -5.14 -7.45
N LYS A 20 8.15 -6.45 -7.16
CA LYS A 20 9.20 -7.41 -7.55
C LYS A 20 9.39 -7.51 -9.07
N GLN A 21 8.34 -7.22 -9.83
CA GLN A 21 8.38 -7.19 -11.31
C GLN A 21 8.85 -5.83 -11.86
N GLY A 22 9.15 -4.84 -11.00
CA GLY A 22 9.50 -3.47 -11.40
C GLY A 22 8.31 -2.65 -11.91
N LYS A 23 7.08 -3.13 -11.73
CA LYS A 23 5.86 -2.43 -12.14
C LYS A 23 5.40 -1.50 -11.02
N PHE A 24 6.17 -0.44 -10.81
CA PHE A 24 5.99 0.43 -9.64
C PHE A 24 4.64 1.15 -9.62
N GLN A 25 4.13 1.60 -10.77
CA GLN A 25 2.81 2.23 -10.84
C GLN A 25 1.69 1.25 -10.46
N GLU A 26 1.74 0.02 -10.99
CA GLU A 26 0.76 -1.01 -10.63
C GLU A 26 0.85 -1.37 -9.13
N ALA A 27 2.06 -1.42 -8.57
CA ALA A 27 2.25 -1.63 -7.15
C ALA A 27 1.62 -0.50 -6.31
N ILE A 28 1.80 0.76 -6.72
CA ILE A 28 1.19 1.93 -6.10
C ILE A 28 -0.34 1.82 -6.07
N ASP A 29 -0.95 1.44 -7.19
CA ASP A 29 -2.40 1.29 -7.30
C ASP A 29 -2.90 0.25 -6.29
N ARG A 30 -2.27 -0.94 -6.25
CA ARG A 30 -2.66 -2.02 -5.33
C ARG A 30 -2.46 -1.64 -3.86
N TYR A 31 -1.35 -0.98 -3.51
CA TYR A 31 -1.15 -0.50 -2.14
C TYR A 31 -2.16 0.58 -1.75
N THR A 32 -2.57 1.42 -2.70
CA THR A 32 -3.59 2.45 -2.45
C THR A 32 -4.96 1.82 -2.18
N GLU A 33 -5.34 0.81 -2.96
CA GLU A 33 -6.55 0.02 -2.70
C GLU A 33 -6.49 -0.65 -1.32
N ALA A 34 -5.34 -1.26 -0.96
CA ALA A 34 -5.14 -1.87 0.35
C ALA A 34 -5.28 -0.85 1.49
N LEU A 35 -4.67 0.33 1.36
CA LEU A 35 -4.73 1.41 2.35
C LEU A 35 -6.17 1.90 2.55
N ASN A 36 -6.92 2.11 1.47
CA ASN A 36 -8.32 2.53 1.55
C ASN A 36 -9.16 1.49 2.31
N ALA A 37 -8.98 0.21 1.98
CA ALA A 37 -9.68 -0.87 2.68
C ALA A 37 -9.28 -1.00 4.16
N LEU A 38 -8.02 -0.72 4.52
CA LEU A 38 -7.55 -0.74 5.91
C LEU A 38 -8.05 0.46 6.73
N VAL A 39 -8.18 1.64 6.11
CA VAL A 39 -8.70 2.86 6.77
C VAL A 39 -10.15 2.68 7.20
N ASP A 40 -10.94 1.94 6.43
CA ASP A 40 -12.34 1.64 6.76
C ASP A 40 -12.50 0.65 7.93
N LEU A 41 -11.45 -0.12 8.25
CA LEU A 41 -11.49 -1.22 9.22
C LEU A 41 -10.97 -0.85 10.62
N GLN A 42 -10.89 0.45 10.97
CA GLN A 42 -10.20 0.99 12.16
C GLN A 42 -10.21 0.12 13.45
N LEU A 43 -9.06 0.13 14.15
CA LEU A 43 -8.83 -0.20 15.58
C LEU A 43 -8.33 -1.62 15.98
N SER A 44 -7.41 -2.23 15.23
CA SER A 44 -6.53 -3.27 15.78
C SER A 44 -5.04 -2.98 15.57
N GLU A 45 -4.16 -3.44 16.46
CA GLU A 45 -2.70 -3.32 16.26
C GLU A 45 -2.24 -4.01 14.98
N THR A 46 -2.92 -5.08 14.57
CA THR A 46 -2.65 -5.78 13.30
C THR A 46 -2.87 -4.86 12.10
N ILE A 47 -3.96 -4.08 12.09
CA ILE A 47 -4.25 -3.13 11.02
C ILE A 47 -3.21 -2.00 10.97
N LYS A 48 -2.74 -1.51 12.13
CA LYS A 48 -1.68 -0.49 12.18
C LYS A 48 -0.39 -0.99 11.52
N ASN A 49 0.03 -2.21 11.83
CA ASN A 49 1.24 -2.79 11.22
C ASN A 49 1.10 -2.93 9.69
N ASP A 50 -0.08 -3.33 9.20
CA ASP A 50 -0.30 -3.47 7.77
C ASP A 50 -0.42 -2.13 7.05
N LEU A 51 -0.99 -1.10 7.68
CA LEU A 51 -0.95 0.29 7.19
C LEU A 51 0.50 0.76 7.03
N THR A 52 1.34 0.61 8.08
CA THR A 52 2.76 1.00 8.05
C THR A 52 3.51 0.30 6.91
N LYS A 53 3.30 -1.01 6.72
CA LYS A 53 3.92 -1.74 5.59
C LYS A 53 3.46 -1.22 4.23
N CYS A 54 2.17 -0.95 4.06
CA CYS A 54 1.65 -0.45 2.79
C CYS A 54 2.22 0.94 2.46
N TYR A 55 2.25 1.86 3.44
CA TYR A 55 2.86 3.17 3.26
C TYR A 55 4.36 3.09 2.94
N SER A 56 5.11 2.27 3.69
CA SER A 56 6.55 2.09 3.46
C SER A 56 6.84 1.52 2.06
N ASN A 57 6.08 0.51 1.63
CA ASN A 57 6.28 -0.10 0.31
C ASN A 57 5.86 0.84 -0.82
N ARG A 58 4.77 1.60 -0.66
CA ARG A 58 4.32 2.58 -1.65
C ARG A 58 5.28 3.77 -1.76
N SER A 59 5.85 4.23 -0.64
CA SER A 59 6.96 5.19 -0.61
C SER A 59 8.15 4.70 -1.43
N GLN A 60 8.55 3.43 -1.28
CA GLN A 60 9.64 2.86 -2.07
C GLN A 60 9.31 2.81 -3.57
N CYS A 61 8.05 2.58 -3.95
CA CYS A 61 7.63 2.65 -5.35
C CYS A 61 7.80 4.07 -5.90
N TYR A 62 7.36 5.08 -5.16
CA TYR A 62 7.52 6.49 -5.53
C TYR A 62 9.00 6.88 -5.68
N ILE A 63 9.89 6.41 -4.80
CA ILE A 63 11.35 6.60 -4.95
C ILE A 63 11.84 6.02 -6.28
N ASN A 64 11.43 4.80 -6.65
CA ASN A 64 11.84 4.18 -7.92
C ASN A 64 11.30 4.92 -9.16
N LEU A 65 10.23 5.70 -9.01
CA LEU A 65 9.67 6.56 -10.06
C LEU A 65 10.20 8.00 -10.02
N ASN A 66 11.12 8.32 -9.10
CA ASN A 66 11.61 9.68 -8.84
C ASN A 66 10.54 10.67 -8.34
N GLN A 67 9.48 10.16 -7.72
CA GLN A 67 8.38 10.91 -7.10
C GLN A 67 8.67 11.16 -5.62
N TYR A 68 9.62 12.04 -5.34
CA TYR A 68 10.17 12.17 -3.99
C TYR A 68 9.21 12.84 -2.99
N GLU A 69 8.33 13.71 -3.44
CA GLU A 69 7.36 14.40 -2.58
C GLU A 69 6.34 13.40 -2.02
N GLU A 70 5.77 12.56 -2.89
CA GLU A 70 4.84 11.49 -2.52
C GLU A 70 5.53 10.43 -1.64
N ALA A 71 6.80 10.13 -1.92
CA ALA A 71 7.59 9.22 -1.09
C ALA A 71 7.77 9.74 0.35
N ILE A 72 8.03 11.04 0.52
CA ILE A 72 8.18 11.68 1.84
C ILE A 72 6.84 11.68 2.60
N GLU A 73 5.75 11.98 1.91
CA GLU A 73 4.41 11.96 2.51
C GLU A 73 4.07 10.56 3.05
N ASP A 74 4.29 9.51 2.25
CA ASP A 74 4.04 8.14 2.68
C ASP A 74 5.00 7.69 3.78
N ALA A 75 6.28 8.07 3.73
CA ALA A 75 7.24 7.78 4.79
C ALA A 75 6.82 8.45 6.12
N THR A 76 6.27 9.66 6.06
CA THR A 76 5.75 10.37 7.25
C THR A 76 4.53 9.67 7.84
N ARG A 77 3.65 9.12 7.00
CA ARG A 77 2.48 8.35 7.43
C ARG A 77 2.81 6.96 7.98
N ALA A 78 4.01 6.44 7.69
CA ALA A 78 4.47 5.15 8.17
C ALA A 78 5.10 5.20 9.58
N LEU A 79 5.40 6.39 10.11
CA LEU A 79 5.95 6.63 11.45
C LEU A 79 4.86 6.70 12.52
#